data_AF-A0A6J7HLD9-F1
#
_entry.id   AF-A0A6J7HLD9-F1
#
_cell.length_a   1.000
_cell.length_b   1.000
_cell.length_c   1.000
_cell.angle_alpha   90.00
_cell.angle_beta   90.00
_cell.angle_gamma   90.00
#
_symmetry.space_group_name_H-M   'P 1'
#
loop_
_entity.id
_entity.type
_entity.pdbx_description
1 polymer ?
#
loop_
_entity_poly.entity_id
_entity_poly.type
_entity_poly.pdbx_seq_one_letter_code
_entity_poly.pdbx_strand_id
1 'polypeptide(L)'
;MTWFLSGVPVLSDRGRAAKTDSVALAWSRSMPAHSTFEPVGQIRSGHTRMSLLGPTRYRFTDRPGGSTRGRDITFNARTISVTDTAAVPTTDPLTPWTWVQHWQLAPGWVPDETGATYTDGTRLDIVCSAGALTSTAVTSYINESTPEAAWDVSCSATGTSVSVTTTLTVTPPPPV
;
A
#
# COMPACT_ATOMS: atom_id res chain seq x y z
N MET A 1 2.39 -0.19 -6.11
CA MET A 1 3.81 -0.52 -5.91
C MET A 1 3.94 -2.02 -5.96
N THR A 2 4.89 -2.55 -6.74
CA THR A 2 5.17 -3.98 -6.84
C THR A 2 6.57 -4.22 -6.32
N TRP A 3 6.75 -5.20 -5.44
CA TRP A 3 8.04 -5.49 -4.82
C TRP A 3 8.28 -7.00 -4.76
N PHE A 4 9.47 -7.41 -5.20
CA PHE A 4 9.97 -8.78 -5.12
C PHE A 4 11.23 -8.81 -4.28
N LEU A 5 11.40 -9.85 -3.49
CA LEU A 5 12.64 -10.11 -2.78
C LEU A 5 13.01 -11.59 -2.87
N SER A 6 14.23 -11.87 -3.33
CA SER A 6 14.76 -13.24 -3.43
C SER A 6 13.86 -14.20 -4.21
N GLY A 7 13.18 -13.71 -5.25
CA GLY A 7 12.24 -14.52 -6.06
C GLY A 7 10.83 -14.63 -5.49
N VAL A 8 10.57 -14.12 -4.28
CA VAL A 8 9.24 -14.08 -3.68
C VAL A 8 8.56 -12.74 -4.00
N PRO A 9 7.36 -12.72 -4.61
CA PRO A 9 6.55 -11.51 -4.72
C PRO A 9 6.06 -11.13 -3.33
N VAL A 10 6.39 -9.93 -2.85
CA VAL A 10 5.96 -9.44 -1.53
C VAL A 10 4.70 -8.58 -1.68
N LEU A 11 4.79 -7.58 -2.56
CA LEU A 11 3.66 -6.70 -2.88
C LEU A 11 3.34 -6.82 -4.36
N SER A 12 2.07 -6.98 -4.69
CA SER A 12 1.58 -7.08 -6.07
C SER A 12 0.48 -6.08 -6.33
N ASP A 13 0.43 -5.57 -7.55
CA ASP A 13 -0.77 -4.92 -8.05
C ASP A 13 -1.92 -5.95 -8.11
N ARG A 14 -3.17 -5.48 -8.04
CA ARG A 14 -4.35 -6.35 -8.16
C ARG A 14 -4.72 -6.66 -9.59
N GLY A 15 -4.02 -6.06 -10.55
CA GLY A 15 -4.24 -6.30 -11.96
C GLY A 15 -5.59 -5.76 -12.38
N ARG A 16 -6.18 -6.39 -13.39
CA ARG A 16 -7.40 -5.91 -14.02
C ARG A 16 -8.38 -7.06 -14.14
N ALA A 17 -9.58 -6.90 -13.59
CA ALA A 17 -10.67 -7.83 -13.85
C ALA A 17 -11.24 -7.67 -15.28
N ALA A 18 -11.94 -8.69 -15.77
CA ALA A 18 -12.55 -8.72 -17.09
C ALA A 18 -13.44 -7.49 -17.31
N LYS A 19 -13.40 -6.94 -18.53
CA LYS A 19 -14.12 -5.70 -18.88
C LYS A 19 -15.64 -5.79 -18.70
N THR A 20 -16.19 -7.00 -18.67
CA THR A 20 -17.62 -7.27 -18.53
C THR A 20 -18.10 -7.39 -17.09
N ASP A 21 -17.21 -7.54 -16.11
CA ASP A 21 -17.56 -7.59 -14.70
C ASP A 21 -17.46 -6.18 -14.10
N SER A 22 -18.56 -5.41 -14.09
CA SER A 22 -18.52 -4.01 -13.71
C SER A 22 -18.12 -3.76 -12.26
N VAL A 23 -18.42 -4.69 -11.33
CA VAL A 23 -18.09 -4.54 -9.91
C VAL A 23 -16.63 -4.88 -9.67
N ALA A 24 -16.15 -6.02 -10.18
CA ALA A 24 -14.74 -6.39 -10.07
C ALA A 24 -13.83 -5.42 -10.83
N LEU A 25 -14.27 -4.92 -11.98
CA LEU A 25 -13.55 -3.91 -12.74
C LEU A 25 -13.51 -2.57 -12.01
N ALA A 26 -14.61 -2.14 -11.38
CA ALA A 26 -14.61 -0.92 -10.58
C ALA A 26 -13.67 -1.05 -9.38
N TRP A 27 -13.71 -2.20 -8.69
CA TRP A 27 -12.85 -2.46 -7.55
C TRP A 27 -11.37 -2.53 -7.93
N SER A 28 -10.99 -3.27 -8.98
CA SER A 28 -9.59 -3.39 -9.42
C SER A 28 -8.96 -2.07 -9.88
N ARG A 29 -9.79 -1.05 -10.17
CA ARG A 29 -9.36 0.32 -10.50
C ARG A 29 -9.42 1.28 -9.32
N SER A 30 -9.99 0.82 -8.20
CA SER A 30 -10.12 1.62 -6.99
C SER A 30 -8.80 1.71 -6.27
N MET A 31 -8.64 2.76 -5.47
CA MET A 31 -7.40 2.99 -4.74
C MET A 31 -7.07 1.90 -3.71
N PRO A 32 -8.03 1.33 -2.95
CA PRO A 32 -7.75 0.21 -2.06
C PRO A 32 -7.25 -1.06 -2.76
N ALA A 33 -7.32 -1.14 -4.10
CA ALA A 33 -6.74 -2.23 -4.87
C ALA A 33 -5.23 -2.02 -5.17
N HIS A 34 -4.59 -0.96 -4.66
CA HIS A 34 -3.19 -0.66 -4.92
C HIS A 34 -2.43 -0.30 -3.64
N SER A 35 -1.12 -0.60 -3.61
CA SER A 35 -0.26 -0.18 -2.49
C SER A 35 -0.02 1.33 -2.52
N THR A 36 -0.84 2.09 -1.82
CA THR A 36 -1.04 3.54 -1.98
C THR A 36 -1.32 4.22 -0.64
N PHE A 37 -1.46 5.54 -0.65
CA PHE A 37 -1.93 6.33 0.47
C PHE A 37 -3.05 7.25 0.01
N GLU A 38 -4.20 7.17 0.67
CA GLU A 38 -5.38 7.91 0.27
C GLU A 38 -6.23 8.39 1.44
N PRO A 39 -7.02 9.45 1.26
CA PRO A 39 -8.13 9.74 2.14
C PRO A 39 -9.34 8.88 1.77
N VAL A 40 -9.99 8.28 2.76
CA VAL A 40 -11.14 7.39 2.56
C VAL A 40 -12.25 8.10 1.79
N GLY A 41 -12.76 7.47 0.74
CA GLY A 41 -13.93 7.93 -0.02
C GLY A 41 -13.66 9.08 -0.99
N GLN A 42 -12.40 9.46 -1.22
CA GLN A 42 -12.03 10.54 -2.12
C GLN A 42 -11.45 10.02 -3.44
N ILE A 43 -12.07 10.38 -4.56
CA ILE A 43 -11.61 9.98 -5.89
C ILE A 43 -10.34 10.75 -6.25
N ARG A 44 -9.30 10.04 -6.68
CA ARG A 44 -8.02 10.63 -7.08
C ARG A 44 -8.04 11.06 -8.55
N SER A 45 -7.63 12.30 -8.80
CA SER A 45 -7.12 12.75 -10.10
C SER A 45 -5.97 13.73 -9.84
N GLY A 46 -4.88 13.62 -10.61
CA GLY A 46 -3.74 14.51 -10.45
C GLY A 46 -2.43 13.92 -10.95
N HIS A 47 -1.43 14.78 -11.11
CA HIS A 47 -0.08 14.39 -11.51
C HIS A 47 0.79 14.16 -10.27
N THR A 48 1.40 12.98 -10.19
CA THR A 48 2.44 12.68 -9.20
C THR A 48 3.80 13.08 -9.76
N ARG A 49 4.59 13.83 -8.98
CA ARG A 49 5.98 14.13 -9.27
C ARG A 49 6.89 13.22 -8.47
N MET A 50 7.93 12.71 -9.10
CA MET A 50 8.95 11.88 -8.47
C MET A 50 10.28 12.64 -8.41
N SER A 51 10.99 12.51 -7.29
CA SER A 51 12.36 12.96 -7.10
C SER A 51 13.21 11.84 -6.50
N LEU A 52 14.43 11.67 -7.00
CA LEU A 52 15.45 10.83 -6.37
C LEU A 52 16.15 11.65 -5.28
N LEU A 53 16.15 11.17 -4.04
CA LEU A 53 16.79 11.83 -2.89
C LEU A 53 18.17 11.22 -2.56
N GLY A 54 18.46 10.05 -3.08
CA GLY A 54 19.71 9.33 -2.89
C GLY A 54 19.64 7.94 -3.54
N PRO A 55 20.71 7.12 -3.44
CA PRO A 55 20.79 5.84 -4.16
C PRO A 55 19.64 4.87 -3.89
N THR A 56 19.04 4.93 -2.70
CA THR A 56 17.93 4.07 -2.29
C THR A 56 16.72 4.84 -1.78
N ARG A 57 16.66 6.16 -2.00
CA ARG A 57 15.64 7.05 -1.42
C ARG A 57 14.91 7.81 -2.51
N TYR A 58 13.58 7.71 -2.49
CA TYR A 58 12.68 8.33 -3.46
C TYR A 58 11.64 9.15 -2.73
N ARG A 59 11.23 10.26 -3.34
CA ARG A 59 10.10 11.07 -2.89
C ARG A 59 9.10 11.21 -4.02
N PHE A 60 7.84 10.95 -3.71
CA PHE A 60 6.70 11.21 -4.58
C PHE A 60 5.85 12.30 -3.94
N THR A 61 5.38 13.26 -4.72
CA THR A 61 4.50 14.32 -4.22
C THR A 61 3.36 14.52 -5.19
N ASP A 62 2.17 14.75 -4.64
CA ASP A 62 1.01 15.14 -5.43
C ASP A 62 0.11 16.10 -4.62
N ARG A 63 -0.75 16.81 -5.34
CA ARG A 63 -1.69 17.79 -4.76
C ARG A 63 -3.10 17.72 -5.35
N PRO A 64 -3.80 16.58 -5.26
CA PRO A 64 -5.16 16.46 -5.78
C PRO A 64 -6.13 17.29 -4.92
N GLY A 65 -7.05 18.01 -5.58
CA GLY A 65 -8.13 18.72 -4.88
C GLY A 65 -7.67 19.71 -3.80
N GLY A 66 -6.44 20.24 -3.91
CA GLY A 66 -5.88 21.18 -2.93
C GLY A 66 -5.27 20.55 -1.67
N SER A 67 -5.43 19.24 -1.45
CA SER A 67 -4.66 18.50 -0.43
C SER A 67 -3.18 18.43 -0.83
N THR A 68 -2.27 18.29 0.13
CA THR A 68 -0.85 18.01 -0.17
C THR A 68 -0.48 16.65 0.35
N ARG A 69 0.19 15.84 -0.47
CA ARG A 69 0.72 14.54 -0.07
C ARG A 69 2.16 14.36 -0.49
N GLY A 70 2.91 13.68 0.36
CA GLY A 70 4.27 13.24 0.11
C GLY A 70 4.44 11.80 0.51
N ARG A 71 5.10 11.01 -0.32
CA ARG A 71 5.52 9.64 -0.03
C ARG A 71 7.02 9.55 -0.17
N ASP A 72 7.69 9.27 0.94
CA ASP A 72 9.11 8.96 0.96
C ASP A 72 9.29 7.46 1.06
N ILE A 73 10.08 6.88 0.15
CA ILE A 73 10.38 5.45 0.12
C ILE A 73 11.88 5.29 0.28
N THR A 74 12.29 4.48 1.25
CA THR A 74 13.68 4.06 1.44
C THR A 74 13.77 2.55 1.27
N PHE A 75 14.60 2.12 0.34
CA PHE A 75 14.91 0.71 0.11
C PHE A 75 16.20 0.32 0.82
N ASN A 76 16.20 -0.84 1.45
CA ASN A 76 17.37 -1.54 1.94
C ASN A 76 17.31 -2.99 1.45
N ALA A 77 18.36 -3.77 1.68
CA ALA A 77 18.51 -5.12 1.13
C ALA A 77 17.29 -6.04 1.36
N ARG A 78 16.60 -5.92 2.50
CA ARG A 78 15.41 -6.74 2.83
C ARG A 78 14.25 -5.93 3.40
N THR A 79 14.35 -4.61 3.35
CA THR A 79 13.44 -3.72 4.06
C THR A 79 13.02 -2.60 3.14
N ILE A 80 11.73 -2.26 3.16
CA ILE A 80 11.22 -1.00 2.63
C ILE A 80 10.66 -0.21 3.81
N SER A 81 11.08 1.04 3.94
CA SER A 81 10.43 2.00 4.83
C SER A 81 9.70 3.04 3.98
N VAL A 82 8.41 3.23 4.26
CA VAL A 82 7.58 4.20 3.55
C VAL A 82 6.96 5.17 4.55
N THR A 83 7.28 6.44 4.40
CA THR A 83 6.66 7.53 5.15
C THR A 83 5.73 8.30 4.23
N ASP A 84 4.44 8.23 4.51
CA ASP A 84 3.42 9.03 3.86
C ASP A 84 3.05 10.22 4.75
N THR A 85 3.02 11.41 4.17
CA THR A 85 2.56 12.65 4.80
C THR A 85 1.38 13.18 4.01
N ALA A 86 0.36 13.69 4.70
CA ALA A 86 -0.76 14.35 4.06
C ALA A 86 -1.32 15.48 4.91
N ALA A 87 -1.94 16.45 4.24
CA ALA A 87 -2.76 17.48 4.86
C ALA A 87 -4.05 17.66 4.06
N VAL A 88 -5.14 17.95 4.77
CA VAL A 88 -6.46 18.25 4.17
C VAL A 88 -6.39 19.51 3.29
N PRO A 89 -7.34 19.72 2.36
CA PRO A 89 -7.34 20.90 1.51
C PRO A 89 -7.38 22.20 2.32
N THR A 90 -6.70 23.24 1.83
CA THR A 90 -6.74 24.56 2.48
C THR A 90 -8.12 25.21 2.47
N THR A 91 -9.03 24.74 1.61
CA THR A 91 -10.44 25.16 1.55
C THR A 91 -11.30 24.53 2.65
N ASP A 92 -10.82 23.48 3.32
CA ASP A 92 -11.47 22.83 4.45
C ASP A 92 -10.42 22.43 5.51
N PRO A 93 -9.77 23.42 6.16
CA PRO A 93 -8.60 23.16 6.98
C PRO A 93 -8.92 22.56 8.35
N LEU A 94 -10.20 22.52 8.74
CA LEU A 94 -10.63 22.15 10.09
C LEU A 94 -11.24 20.75 10.16
N THR A 95 -11.69 20.18 9.04
CA THR A 95 -12.35 18.87 9.02
C THR A 95 -11.29 17.77 8.94
N PRO A 96 -11.10 16.94 9.98
CA PRO A 96 -10.14 15.84 9.93
C PRO A 96 -10.60 14.78 8.92
N TRP A 97 -9.66 14.25 8.14
CA TRP A 97 -9.91 13.13 7.23
C TRP A 97 -9.23 11.87 7.76
N THR A 98 -9.83 10.70 7.48
CA THR A 98 -9.17 9.42 7.70
C THR A 98 -8.33 9.07 6.47
N TRP A 99 -7.04 8.88 6.70
CA TRP A 99 -6.06 8.52 5.70
C TRP A 99 -5.64 7.08 5.90
N VAL A 100 -5.59 6.31 4.81
CA VAL A 100 -5.25 4.89 4.83
C VAL A 100 -4.07 4.64 3.92
N GLN A 101 -3.07 3.96 4.46
CA GLN A 101 -1.95 3.39 3.73
C GLN A 101 -2.26 1.92 3.48
N HIS A 102 -2.39 1.55 2.21
CA HIS A 102 -2.71 0.20 1.76
C HIS A 102 -1.45 -0.54 1.34
N TRP A 103 -1.41 -1.84 1.63
CA TRP A 103 -0.34 -2.76 1.26
C TRP A 103 -0.94 -4.03 0.66
N GLN A 104 -0.88 -4.11 -0.67
CA GLN A 104 -1.42 -5.23 -1.41
C GLN A 104 -0.42 -6.38 -1.40
N LEU A 105 -0.53 -7.27 -0.41
CA LEU A 105 0.28 -8.49 -0.35
C LEU A 105 0.02 -9.32 -1.60
N ALA A 106 1.09 -9.86 -2.17
CA ALA A 106 0.96 -10.81 -3.27
C ALA A 106 0.15 -12.05 -2.83
N PRO A 107 -0.48 -12.78 -3.76
CA PRO A 107 -1.09 -14.07 -3.44
C PRO A 107 -0.08 -15.02 -2.77
N GLY A 108 -0.57 -15.88 -1.88
CA GLY A 108 0.25 -16.82 -1.09
C GLY A 108 0.73 -16.30 0.27
N TRP A 109 0.59 -15.01 0.55
CA TRP A 109 0.81 -14.47 1.90
C TRP A 109 -0.42 -14.65 2.78
N VAL A 110 -0.22 -15.04 4.03
CA VAL A 110 -1.27 -15.14 5.05
C VAL A 110 -0.95 -14.16 6.18
N PRO A 111 -1.77 -13.12 6.42
CA PRO A 111 -1.49 -12.12 7.43
C PRO A 111 -1.78 -12.61 8.85
N ASP A 112 -1.09 -12.02 9.81
CA ASP A 112 -1.36 -12.10 11.25
C ASP A 112 -1.27 -10.71 11.89
N GLU A 113 -1.23 -10.65 13.23
CA GLU A 113 -1.26 -9.40 13.99
C GLU A 113 -0.06 -8.47 13.73
N THR A 114 1.07 -9.00 13.25
CA THR A 114 2.33 -8.24 13.12
C THR A 114 2.92 -8.26 11.72
N GLY A 115 2.24 -8.91 10.77
CA GLY A 115 2.73 -9.02 9.41
C GLY A 115 2.05 -10.13 8.62
N ALA A 116 2.85 -10.95 7.94
CA ALA A 116 2.35 -12.09 7.17
C ALA A 116 3.43 -13.17 6.98
N THR A 117 2.99 -14.40 6.71
CA THR A 117 3.86 -15.52 6.37
C THR A 117 3.53 -16.03 4.97
N TYR A 118 4.55 -16.26 4.15
CA TYR A 118 4.42 -16.82 2.81
C TYR A 118 4.40 -18.35 2.86
N THR A 119 3.90 -18.99 1.80
CA THR A 119 3.72 -20.45 1.73
C THR A 119 5.00 -21.26 1.95
N ASP A 120 6.17 -20.69 1.67
CA ASP A 120 7.47 -21.36 1.87
C ASP A 120 8.10 -21.12 3.25
N GLY A 121 7.39 -20.41 4.14
CA GLY A 121 7.87 -20.03 5.47
C GLY A 121 8.61 -18.69 5.54
N THR A 122 8.76 -17.97 4.43
CA THR A 122 9.25 -16.58 4.43
C THR A 122 8.35 -15.70 5.30
N ARG A 123 8.94 -14.91 6.19
CA ARG A 123 8.24 -13.95 7.04
C ARG A 123 8.30 -12.54 6.45
N LEU A 124 7.19 -11.82 6.54
CA LEU A 124 7.09 -10.38 6.34
C LEU A 124 6.63 -9.75 7.64
N ASP A 125 7.48 -8.94 8.26
CA ASP A 125 7.12 -8.12 9.41
C ASP A 125 6.69 -6.74 8.93
N ILE A 126 5.56 -6.26 9.46
CA ILE A 126 4.97 -4.98 9.10
C ILE A 126 4.85 -4.16 10.38
N VAL A 127 5.57 -3.04 10.45
CA VAL A 127 5.55 -2.17 11.63
C VAL A 127 5.02 -0.81 11.22
N CYS A 128 3.93 -0.41 11.86
CA CYS A 128 3.20 0.80 11.51
C CYS A 128 3.21 1.83 12.65
N SER A 129 3.58 3.06 12.35
CA SER A 129 3.65 4.13 13.35
C SER A 129 2.29 4.67 13.78
N ALA A 130 1.25 4.46 12.97
CA ALA A 130 -0.07 5.05 13.18
C ALA A 130 -1.03 4.18 14.02
N GLY A 131 -0.63 2.96 14.39
CA GLY A 131 -1.44 2.07 15.21
C GLY A 131 -1.45 0.64 14.69
N ALA A 132 -2.53 -0.08 15.02
CA ALA A 132 -2.70 -1.49 14.67
C ALA A 132 -2.87 -1.71 13.16
N LEU A 133 -2.38 -2.86 12.69
CA LEU A 133 -2.60 -3.32 11.33
C LEU A 133 -4.01 -3.89 11.18
N THR A 134 -4.64 -3.58 10.06
CA THR A 134 -5.91 -4.20 9.67
C THR A 134 -5.70 -5.01 8.40
N SER A 135 -6.14 -6.26 8.42
CA SER A 135 -6.02 -7.19 7.28
C SER A 135 -7.39 -7.47 6.69
N THR A 136 -7.54 -7.23 5.39
CA THR A 136 -8.78 -7.45 4.64
C THR A 136 -8.54 -8.42 3.50
N ALA A 137 -9.36 -9.47 3.41
CA ALA A 137 -9.33 -10.40 2.29
C ALA A 137 -9.78 -9.69 1.01
N VAL A 138 -9.01 -9.84 -0.05
CA VAL A 138 -9.25 -9.21 -1.35
C VAL A 138 -8.97 -10.20 -2.48
N THR A 139 -9.28 -9.79 -3.70
CA THR A 139 -9.07 -10.62 -4.90
C THR A 139 -7.97 -10.04 -5.77
N SER A 140 -7.01 -10.85 -6.20
CA SER A 140 -6.02 -10.48 -7.21
C SER A 140 -6.42 -11.03 -8.57
N TYR A 141 -6.10 -10.31 -9.65
CA TYR A 141 -6.35 -10.73 -11.02
C TYR A 141 -5.02 -10.79 -11.78
N ILE A 142 -4.36 -11.96 -11.75
CA ILE A 142 -3.10 -12.18 -12.49
C ILE A 142 -3.33 -12.08 -14.02
N ASN A 143 -4.53 -12.45 -14.47
CA ASN A 143 -5.04 -12.19 -15.81
C ASN A 143 -6.51 -11.73 -15.70
N GLU A 144 -7.08 -11.22 -16.80
CA GLU A 144 -8.43 -10.62 -16.78
C GLU A 144 -9.55 -11.54 -16.26
N SER A 145 -9.35 -12.86 -16.24
CA SER A 145 -10.39 -13.85 -15.95
C SER A 145 -10.13 -14.75 -14.74
N THR A 146 -8.93 -14.75 -14.17
CA THR A 146 -8.54 -15.69 -13.11
C THR A 146 -8.37 -14.94 -11.79
N PRO A 147 -9.39 -14.95 -10.91
CA PRO A 147 -9.28 -14.40 -9.57
C PRO A 147 -8.43 -15.31 -8.68
N GLU A 148 -7.66 -14.71 -7.80
CA GLU A 148 -6.87 -15.39 -6.77
C GLU A 148 -7.05 -14.71 -5.41
N ALA A 149 -7.02 -15.49 -4.33
CA ALA A 149 -7.12 -14.96 -2.98
C ALA A 149 -5.85 -14.17 -2.63
N ALA A 150 -6.03 -12.99 -2.05
CA ALA A 150 -4.94 -12.16 -1.58
C ALA A 150 -5.40 -11.27 -0.40
N TRP A 151 -4.49 -10.44 0.10
CA TRP A 151 -4.74 -9.62 1.29
C TRP A 151 -4.28 -8.18 1.12
N ASP A 152 -5.15 -7.24 1.47
CA ASP A 152 -4.76 -5.86 1.78
C ASP A 152 -4.45 -5.77 3.27
N VAL A 153 -3.23 -5.35 3.60
CA VAL A 153 -2.88 -4.96 4.97
C VAL A 153 -2.78 -3.45 5.00
N SER A 154 -3.43 -2.83 5.98
CA SER A 154 -3.56 -1.38 6.01
C SER A 154 -3.26 -0.77 7.37
N CYS A 155 -2.87 0.50 7.29
CA CYS A 155 -2.68 1.39 8.42
C CYS A 155 -3.49 2.66 8.22
N SER A 156 -4.16 3.13 9.26
CA SER A 156 -4.94 4.36 9.18
C SER A 156 -4.55 5.39 10.22
N ALA A 157 -4.59 6.67 9.83
CA ALA A 157 -4.49 7.80 10.74
C ALA A 157 -5.58 8.82 10.41
N THR A 158 -6.17 9.45 11.43
CA THR A 158 -7.19 10.50 11.23
C THR A 158 -6.64 11.84 11.71
N GLY A 159 -6.76 12.87 10.87
CA GLY A 159 -6.27 14.20 11.21
C GLY A 159 -6.42 15.21 10.06
N THR A 160 -6.24 16.49 10.39
CA THR A 160 -6.11 17.57 9.40
C THR A 160 -4.72 17.58 8.75
N SER A 161 -3.72 17.04 9.45
CA SER A 161 -2.39 16.71 8.92
C SER A 161 -1.93 15.40 9.57
N VAL A 162 -1.40 14.48 8.78
CA VAL A 162 -0.93 13.17 9.24
C VAL A 162 0.44 12.84 8.68
N SER A 163 1.18 12.01 9.43
CA SER A 163 2.42 11.38 8.99
C SER A 163 2.39 9.93 9.44
N VAL A 164 2.39 8.99 8.48
CA VAL A 164 2.31 7.56 8.72
C VAL A 164 3.57 6.92 8.16
N THR A 165 4.34 6.23 9.00
CA THR A 165 5.48 5.44 8.56
C THR A 165 5.18 3.96 8.73
N THR A 166 5.35 3.19 7.65
CA THR A 166 5.33 1.73 7.71
C THR A 166 6.66 1.18 7.25
N THR A 167 7.18 0.22 8.01
CA THR A 167 8.36 -0.56 7.65
C THR A 167 7.96 -1.99 7.35
N LEU A 168 8.35 -2.47 6.18
CA LEU A 168 8.13 -3.82 5.68
C LEU A 168 9.48 -4.53 5.67
N THR A 169 9.66 -5.58 6.47
CA THR A 169 10.91 -6.34 6.55
C THR A 169 10.67 -7.79 6.19
N VAL A 170 11.46 -8.33 5.26
CA VAL A 170 11.35 -9.72 4.85
C VAL A 170 12.48 -10.54 5.45
N THR A 171 12.11 -11.62 6.12
CA THR A 171 13.01 -12.61 6.69
C THR A 171 12.79 -13.95 5.96
N PRO A 172 13.78 -14.45 5.18
CA PRO A 172 13.71 -15.76 4.53
C PRO A 172 13.44 -16.89 5.53
N PRO A 173 12.94 -18.05 5.07
CA PRO A 173 12.77 -19.20 5.94
C PRO A 173 14.13 -19.65 6.51
N PRO A 174 14.14 -20.32 7.66
CA PRO A 174 15.35 -20.95 8.18
C PRO A 174 15.95 -21.91 7.14
N PRO A 175 17.28 -22.03 7.05
CA PRO A 175 17.89 -23.07 6.23
C PRO A 175 17.42 -24.46 6.72
N VAL A 176 17.08 -25.32 5.77
CA VAL A 176 16.72 -26.74 5.99
C VAL A 176 17.96 -27.57 6.24
#